data_AF-A0A8C1LIZ5-F1
#
_entry.id   AF-A0A8C1LIZ5-F1
#
_cell.length_a   1.000
_cell.length_b   1.000
_cell.length_c   1.000
_cell.angle_alpha   90.00
_cell.angle_beta   90.00
_cell.angle_gamma   90.00
#
_symmetry.space_group_name_H-M   'P 1'
#
loop_
_entity.id
_entity.type
_entity.pdbx_description
1 polymer ?
#
loop_
_entity_poly.entity_id
_entity_poly.type
_entity_poly.pdbx_seq_one_letter_code
_entity_poly.pdbx_strand_id
1 'polypeptide(L)'
;HSAFQIKKHSAVLLFLAEKHSLYYIYTALSKPVNQPGIYQFTAMGLLDDREIDYYNSEQQKKIPRQHWMKEKMQEDYWERGTQSRKSKE
;
A
#
# COMPACT_ATOMS: atom_id res chain seq x y z
N HIS A 1 -14.99 -50.98 42.56
CA HIS A 1 -15.60 -50.32 41.39
C HIS A 1 -15.03 -48.92 41.31
N SER A 2 -14.04 -48.70 40.44
CA SER A 2 -13.36 -47.41 40.30
C SER A 2 -13.98 -46.64 39.14
N ALA A 3 -14.45 -45.42 39.39
CA ALA A 3 -15.04 -44.55 38.38
C ALA A 3 -13.93 -43.77 37.65
N PHE A 4 -13.93 -43.81 36.31
CA PHE A 4 -13.02 -43.06 35.45
C PHE A 4 -13.73 -41.78 34.99
N GLN A 5 -13.18 -40.61 35.32
CA GLN A 5 -13.72 -39.31 34.92
C GLN A 5 -12.99 -38.80 33.68
N ILE A 6 -13.70 -38.66 32.56
CA ILE A 6 -13.16 -38.12 31.31
C ILE A 6 -13.40 -36.60 31.30
N LYS A 7 -12.35 -35.80 31.54
CA LYS A 7 -12.42 -34.34 31.37
C LYS A 7 -12.38 -33.98 29.89
N LYS A 8 -13.53 -33.64 29.31
CA LYS A 8 -13.61 -33.01 27.98
C LYS A 8 -13.09 -31.58 28.06
N HIS A 9 -12.05 -31.27 27.28
CA HIS A 9 -11.58 -29.90 27.09
C HIS A 9 -12.06 -29.44 25.71
N SER A 10 -12.90 -28.41 25.68
CA SER A 10 -13.25 -27.69 24.45
C SER A 10 -12.35 -26.47 24.35
N ALA A 11 -11.51 -26.42 23.31
CA ALA A 11 -10.80 -25.22 22.91
C ALA A 11 -11.62 -24.54 21.81
N VAL A 12 -12.09 -23.32 22.08
CA VAL A 12 -12.72 -22.47 21.07
C VAL A 12 -11.62 -21.65 20.41
N LEU A 13 -11.30 -21.94 19.16
CA LEU A 13 -10.38 -21.13 18.36
C LEU A 13 -11.17 -19.93 17.80
N LEU A 14 -10.91 -18.74 18.33
CA LEU A 14 -11.43 -17.50 17.76
C LEU A 14 -10.53 -17.07 16.61
N PHE A 15 -11.01 -17.22 15.37
CA PHE A 15 -10.36 -16.59 14.22
C PHE A 15 -10.77 -15.12 14.16
N LEU A 16 -9.82 -14.22 14.44
CA LEU A 16 -10.00 -12.80 14.20
C LEU A 16 -9.83 -12.54 12.69
N ALA A 17 -10.89 -12.06 12.05
CA ALA A 17 -10.80 -11.59 10.67
C ALA A 17 -10.21 -10.17 10.65
N GLU A 18 -9.03 -10.03 10.04
CA GLU A 18 -8.38 -8.73 9.84
C GLU A 18 -8.93 -8.07 8.56
N LYS A 19 -9.14 -6.75 8.61
CA LYS A 19 -9.56 -5.95 7.45
C LYS A 19 -8.39 -5.12 6.99
N HIS A 20 -8.10 -5.20 5.70
CA HIS A 20 -7.08 -4.38 5.05
C HIS A 20 -7.72 -3.36 4.12
N SER A 21 -7.08 -2.21 3.97
CA SER A 21 -7.54 -1.09 3.15
C SER A 21 -6.43 -0.61 2.22
N LEU A 22 -6.80 -0.28 0.98
CA LEU A 22 -5.89 0.26 -0.02
C LEU A 22 -6.48 1.55 -0.60
N TYR A 23 -5.75 2.65 -0.43
CA TYR A 23 -6.15 3.98 -0.90
C TYR A 23 -5.17 4.51 -1.94
N TYR A 24 -5.69 5.31 -2.86
CA TYR A 24 -4.88 6.06 -3.81
C TYR A 24 -5.24 7.54 -3.72
N ILE A 25 -4.23 8.37 -3.48
CA ILE A 25 -4.37 9.82 -3.40
C ILE A 25 -3.70 10.43 -4.63
N TYR A 26 -4.43 11.32 -5.30
CA TYR A 26 -3.96 12.09 -6.45
C TYR A 26 -4.11 13.57 -6.12
N THR A 27 -3.03 14.33 -6.30
CA THR A 27 -3.05 15.78 -6.11
C THR A 27 -2.56 16.44 -7.37
N ALA A 28 -3.34 17.38 -7.91
CA ALA A 28 -2.98 18.19 -9.07
C ALA A 28 -3.14 19.66 -8.70
N LEU A 29 -2.11 20.46 -8.91
CA LEU A 29 -2.18 21.91 -8.76
C LEU A 29 -2.73 22.50 -10.06
N SER A 30 -3.45 23.63 -9.97
CA SER A 30 -3.94 24.33 -11.16
C SER A 30 -2.89 25.24 -11.79
N LYS A 31 -1.84 25.59 -11.04
CA LYS A 31 -0.75 26.48 -11.45
C LYS A 31 0.57 25.98 -10.87
N PRO A 32 1.70 26.18 -11.57
CA PRO A 32 3.02 25.86 -11.03
C PRO A 32 3.33 26.62 -9.75
N VAL A 33 3.87 25.90 -8.77
CA VAL A 33 4.42 26.45 -7.53
C VAL A 33 5.91 26.11 -7.53
N ASN A 34 6.75 27.14 -7.61
CA ASN A 34 8.21 26.97 -7.67
C ASN A 34 8.79 26.83 -6.25
N GLN A 35 8.34 25.81 -5.50
CA GLN A 35 8.82 25.53 -4.15
C GLN A 35 9.36 24.09 -4.07
N PRO A 36 10.58 23.87 -3.53
CA PRO A 36 11.12 22.54 -3.37
C PRO A 36 10.18 21.60 -2.60
N GLY A 37 9.99 20.39 -3.13
CA GLY A 37 9.10 19.39 -2.53
C GLY A 37 7.62 19.56 -2.87
N ILE A 38 7.23 20.62 -3.59
CA ILE A 38 5.89 20.77 -4.16
C ILE A 38 5.95 20.44 -5.65
N TYR A 39 5.10 19.51 -6.06
CA TYR A 39 5.03 19.05 -7.45
C TYR A 39 3.68 19.42 -8.05
N GLN A 40 3.66 19.69 -9.36
CA GLN A 40 2.44 19.99 -10.10
C GLN A 40 1.42 18.86 -9.97
N PHE A 41 1.90 17.62 -10.02
CA PHE A 41 1.10 16.43 -9.83
C PHE A 41 1.83 15.44 -8.93
N THR A 42 1.08 14.83 -8.01
CA THR A 42 1.57 13.72 -7.18
C THR A 42 0.54 12.61 -7.10
N ALA A 43 1.03 11.40 -6.91
CA ALA A 43 0.20 10.21 -6.79
C ALA A 43 0.84 9.26 -5.78
N MET A 44 0.07 8.77 -4.81
CA MET A 44 0.57 7.82 -3.82
C MET A 44 -0.43 6.69 -3.56
N GLY A 45 0.08 5.55 -3.12
CA GLY A 45 -0.71 4.40 -2.66
C GLY A 45 -0.49 4.18 -1.17
N LEU A 46 -1.56 3.94 -0.42
CA LEU A 46 -1.52 3.63 1.01
C LEU A 46 -2.17 2.27 1.28
N LEU A 47 -1.43 1.35 1.89
CA LEU A 47 -1.93 0.07 2.39
C LEU A 47 -2.00 0.16 3.92
N ASP A 48 -3.19 0.05 4.50
CA ASP A 48 -3.43 0.21 5.94
C ASP A 48 -2.79 1.48 6.50
N ASP A 49 -3.08 2.60 5.84
CA ASP A 49 -2.56 3.94 6.13
C ASP A 49 -1.03 4.10 6.00
N ARG A 50 -0.34 3.11 5.43
CA ARG A 50 1.11 3.17 5.17
C ARG A 50 1.38 3.42 3.70
N GLU A 51 2.15 4.46 3.39
CA GLU A 51 2.57 4.75 2.02
C GLU A 51 3.43 3.59 1.46
N ILE A 52 2.95 2.95 0.39
CA ILE A 52 3.63 1.84 -0.28
C ILE A 52 4.34 2.26 -1.57
N ASP A 53 3.84 3.31 -2.22
CA ASP A 53 4.41 3.88 -3.44
C ASP A 53 4.13 5.37 -3.57
N TYR A 54 5.01 6.03 -4.34
CA TYR A 54 4.94 7.45 -4.63
C TYR A 54 5.30 7.76 -6.08
N TYR A 55 4.68 8.81 -6.62
CA TYR A 55 4.93 9.39 -7.93
C TYR A 55 4.84 10.91 -7.82
N ASN A 56 5.72 11.62 -8.52
CA ASN A 56 5.61 13.06 -8.75
C ASN A 56 5.87 13.40 -10.23
N SER A 57 5.41 14.57 -10.65
CA SER A 57 5.55 15.09 -12.02
C SER A 57 6.98 15.43 -12.44
N GLU A 58 7.93 15.54 -11.49
CA GLU A 58 9.32 15.86 -11.82
C GLU A 58 10.12 14.60 -12.16
N GLN A 59 10.14 13.61 -11.26
CA GLN A 59 10.85 12.35 -11.44
C GLN A 59 10.10 11.42 -12.39
N GLN A 60 8.78 11.62 -12.52
CA GLN A 60 7.88 10.89 -13.40
C GLN A 60 8.04 9.37 -13.32
N LYS A 61 8.30 8.87 -12.11
CA LYS A 61 8.55 7.46 -11.83
C LYS A 61 7.79 7.05 -10.58
N LYS A 62 7.13 5.89 -10.64
CA LYS A 62 6.52 5.25 -9.47
C LYS A 62 7.64 4.58 -8.66
N ILE A 63 7.86 5.02 -7.43
CA ILE A 63 8.96 4.58 -6.57
C ILE A 63 8.39 3.83 -5.36
N PRO A 64 8.93 2.64 -5.01
CA PRO A 64 8.56 1.94 -3.78
C PRO A 64 8.94 2.77 -2.55
N ARG A 65 8.03 2.80 -1.56
CA ARG A 65 8.28 3.43 -0.26
C ARG A 65 8.54 2.42 0.87
N GLN A 66 8.27 1.15 0.61
CA GLN A 66 8.49 0.06 1.54
C GLN A 66 9.49 -0.95 0.98
N HIS A 67 10.39 -1.46 1.82
CA HIS A 67 11.41 -2.44 1.43
C HIS A 67 10.80 -3.70 0.82
N TRP A 68 9.75 -4.23 1.48
CA TRP A 68 9.07 -5.44 1.02
C TRP A 68 8.39 -5.27 -0.35
N MET A 69 7.90 -4.07 -0.69
CA MET A 69 7.37 -3.79 -2.04
C MET A 69 8.49 -3.90 -3.08
N LYS A 70 9.65 -3.29 -2.79
CA LYS A 70 10.80 -3.33 -3.69
C LYS A 70 11.33 -4.75 -3.91
N GLU A 71 11.36 -5.56 -2.85
CA GLU A 71 11.87 -6.94 -2.91
C GLU A 71 10.90 -7.92 -3.58
N LYS A 72 9.59 -7.70 -3.42
CA LYS A 72 8.56 -8.65 -3.90
C LYS A 72 8.02 -8.31 -5.28
N MET A 73 8.06 -7.05 -5.69
CA MET A 73 7.51 -6.61 -6.97
C MET A 73 8.61 -6.52 -8.03
N GLN A 74 8.35 -7.10 -9.20
CA GLN A 74 9.25 -7.08 -10.34
C GLN A 74 9.28 -5.70 -11.01
N GLU A 75 10.30 -5.44 -11.85
CA GLU A 75 10.48 -4.15 -12.52
C GLU A 75 9.28 -3.74 -13.38
N ASP A 76 8.67 -4.69 -14.09
CA ASP A 76 7.52 -4.46 -14.96
C ASP A 76 6.29 -3.91 -14.20
N TYR A 77 6.12 -4.28 -12.94
CA TYR A 77 5.08 -3.73 -12.07
C TYR A 77 5.26 -2.22 -11.87
N TRP A 78 6.50 -1.79 -11.64
CA TRP A 78 6.85 -0.38 -11.43
C TRP A 78 6.76 0.42 -12.73
N GLU A 79 7.16 -0.17 -13.85
CA GLU A 79 7.05 0.46 -15.17
C GLU A 79 5.59 0.66 -15.59
N ARG A 80 4.77 -0.40 -15.52
CA ARG A 80 3.33 -0.30 -15.81
C ARG A 80 2.63 0.67 -14.87
N GLY A 81 2.99 0.65 -13.59
CA GLY A 81 2.51 1.61 -12.60
C GLY A 81 2.88 3.05 -12.96
N THR A 82 4.11 3.28 -13.43
CA THR A 82 4.58 4.59 -13.88
C THR A 82 3.77 5.10 -15.08
N GLN A 83 3.56 4.27 -16.10
CA GLN A 83 2.75 4.65 -17.27
C GLN A 83 1.30 4.97 -16.88
N SER A 84 0.72 4.19 -15.96
CA SER A 84 -0.63 4.45 -15.46
C SER A 84 -0.76 5.76 -14.68
N ARG A 85 0.30 6.22 -13.98
CA ARG A 85 0.28 7.53 -13.31
C ARG A 85 0.46 8.66 -14.31
N LYS A 86 1.36 8.50 -15.29
CA LYS A 86 1.57 9.48 -16.39
C LYS A 86 0.30 9.76 -17.19
N SER A 87 -0.57 8.76 -17.39
CA SER A 87 -1.83 8.97 -18.12
C SER A 87 -2.91 9.70 -17.32
N LYS A 88 -2.67 9.98 -16.03
CA LYS A 88 -3.60 10.68 -15.12
C LYS A 88 -3.13 12.08 -14.75
N GLU A 89 -1.86 12.37 -14.99
CA GLU A 89 -1.31 13.73 -14.99
C GLU A 89 -1.83 14.49 -16.21
#